data_AF-R7EM93-F1
#
_entry.id   AF-R7EM93-F1
#
_cell.length_a   1.000
_cell.length_b   1.000
_cell.length_c   1.000
_cell.angle_alpha   90.00
_cell.angle_beta   90.00
_cell.angle_gamma   90.00
#
_symmetry.space_group_name_H-M   'P 1'
#
loop_
_entity.id
_entity.type
_entity.pdbx_description
1 polymer ?
#
loop_
_entity_poly.entity_id
_entity_poly.type
_entity_poly.pdbx_seq_one_letter_code
_entity_poly.pdbx_strand_id
1 'polypeptide(L)'
;MKRTLAIILALIMSVACTALTSCSSEKKDISGAGSLADLAGAKIAAQAGTFHAEAMKQISGNTADTYPEFADLLTALKSGAIDGYIAEEPTALAICPTDETLDYLHLVNNSTGFTATEKQTGVAIALAKGSALKDKINAVLAEIPADTRYNLMLQMADISAGKKVDSLVLTSETPAAPTGTLKIAMECAYEPYNWTDLNTPSLGAVPIYGEGGKVKEGQYANGYDVQIALYVANKLGMKLEVYSYEWESLVPAVQSGSVDAIVAGMSPTPEREEKVDFTDMYYTSNLVVIYKKK
;
A
#
# COMPACT_ATOMS: atom_id res chain seq x y z
N MET A 1 -8.42 48.59 75.94
CA MET A 1 -7.50 47.71 76.67
C MET A 1 -7.70 46.27 76.20
N LYS A 2 -6.61 45.58 75.77
CA LYS A 2 -6.43 44.12 75.53
C LYS A 2 -7.28 43.49 74.39
N ARG A 3 -6.71 43.16 73.21
CA ARG A 3 -5.93 41.94 72.79
C ARG A 3 -6.69 40.65 73.13
N THR A 4 -7.14 39.81 72.17
CA THR A 4 -6.39 38.80 71.38
C THR A 4 -7.29 38.25 70.23
N LEU A 5 -6.90 38.24 68.94
CA LEU A 5 -6.07 37.27 68.18
C LEU A 5 -6.63 35.82 68.04
N ALA A 6 -7.10 35.43 66.84
CA ALA A 6 -7.01 34.07 66.30
C ALA A 6 -7.30 33.99 64.77
N ILE A 7 -6.23 34.03 63.97
CA ILE A 7 -5.86 33.17 62.83
C ILE A 7 -6.94 32.88 61.75
N ILE A 8 -6.80 33.53 60.59
CA ILE A 8 -7.30 33.01 59.31
C ILE A 8 -6.08 32.70 58.43
N LEU A 9 -6.02 31.43 58.02
CA LEU A 9 -5.00 30.78 57.21
C LEU A 9 -4.97 31.39 55.80
N ALA A 10 -3.82 31.89 55.38
CA ALA A 10 -3.55 32.32 54.02
C ALA A 10 -3.39 31.09 53.11
N LEU A 11 -4.29 30.90 52.14
CA LEU A 11 -4.06 30.01 51.01
C LEU A 11 -3.59 30.85 49.82
N ILE A 12 -2.27 30.87 49.62
CA ILE A 12 -1.62 31.40 48.42
C ILE A 12 -1.89 30.39 47.30
N MET A 13 -2.91 30.65 46.48
CA MET A 13 -3.04 30.01 45.18
C MET A 13 -2.20 30.81 44.18
N SER A 14 -0.92 30.44 44.08
CA SER A 14 -0.04 30.88 43.00
C SER A 14 -0.59 30.35 41.69
N VAL A 15 -1.06 31.28 40.85
CA VAL A 15 -1.35 31.06 39.44
C VAL A 15 -0.03 30.75 38.74
N ALA A 16 0.35 29.47 38.72
CA ALA A 16 1.30 28.96 37.75
C ALA A 16 0.54 28.76 36.43
N CYS A 17 0.40 29.84 35.67
CA CYS A 17 0.01 29.76 34.28
C CYS A 17 1.22 29.16 33.53
N THR A 18 1.39 27.84 33.60
CA THR A 18 2.25 27.14 32.65
C THR A 18 1.56 27.29 31.32
N ALA A 19 2.12 28.15 30.47
CA ALA A 19 1.85 28.12 29.05
C ALA A 19 2.11 26.68 28.60
N LEU A 20 1.03 25.91 28.45
CA LEU A 20 1.01 24.79 27.54
C LEU A 20 1.20 25.44 26.17
N THR A 21 2.46 25.65 25.78
CA THR A 21 2.82 25.66 24.37
C THR A 21 2.36 24.32 23.86
N SER A 22 1.11 24.28 23.40
CA SER A 22 0.68 23.38 22.36
C SER A 22 1.77 23.46 21.32
N CYS A 23 2.69 22.49 21.33
CA CYS A 23 3.47 22.17 20.15
C CYS A 23 2.44 21.64 19.14
N SER A 24 1.63 22.54 18.58
CA SER A 24 1.07 22.29 17.27
C SER A 24 2.31 22.20 16.40
N SER A 25 2.73 20.98 16.06
CA SER A 25 3.69 20.81 14.98
C SER A 25 3.07 21.52 13.79
N GLU A 26 3.55 22.72 13.48
CA GLU A 26 3.03 23.48 12.35
C GLU A 26 3.18 22.61 11.10
N LYS A 27 2.07 22.37 10.41
CA LYS A 27 2.03 21.60 9.18
C LYS A 27 3.01 22.22 8.18
N LYS A 28 4.00 21.46 7.74
CA LYS A 28 4.97 21.95 6.75
C LYS A 28 4.33 21.92 5.38
N ASP A 29 4.44 23.03 4.65
CA ASP A 29 4.06 23.03 3.22
C ASP A 29 5.15 22.34 2.41
N ILE A 30 4.77 21.32 1.67
CA ILE A 30 5.69 20.59 0.78
C ILE A 30 5.26 20.66 -0.68
N SER A 31 4.23 21.44 -1.02
CA SER A 31 3.68 21.51 -2.39
C SER A 31 4.66 21.98 -3.47
N GLY A 32 5.68 22.75 -3.08
CA GLY A 32 6.74 23.21 -3.98
C GLY A 32 8.00 22.35 -3.98
N ALA A 33 8.01 21.22 -3.27
CA ALA A 33 9.20 20.38 -3.16
C ALA A 33 9.50 19.66 -4.48
N GLY A 34 10.71 19.86 -5.01
CA GLY A 34 11.18 19.21 -6.24
C GLY A 34 12.17 18.08 -5.99
N SER A 35 12.64 17.93 -4.75
CA SER A 35 13.65 16.96 -4.35
C SER A 35 13.47 16.48 -2.92
N LEU A 36 14.14 15.37 -2.54
CA LEU A 36 14.16 14.91 -1.15
C LEU A 36 14.73 15.94 -0.17
N ALA A 37 15.67 16.78 -0.61
CA ALA A 37 16.26 17.80 0.26
C ALA A 37 15.21 18.82 0.74
N ASP A 38 14.23 19.13 -0.11
CA ASP A 38 13.14 20.07 0.21
C ASP A 38 12.19 19.51 1.29
N LEU A 39 12.21 18.19 1.50
CA LEU A 39 11.41 17.50 2.52
C LEU A 39 12.03 17.55 3.92
N ALA A 40 13.22 18.14 4.11
CA ALA A 40 13.91 18.13 5.39
C ALA A 40 13.04 18.67 6.55
N GLY A 41 12.87 17.88 7.61
CA GLY A 41 12.03 18.20 8.77
C GLY A 41 10.52 18.08 8.56
N ALA A 42 10.05 17.62 7.39
CA ALA A 42 8.65 17.27 7.18
C ALA A 42 8.31 15.94 7.87
N LYS A 43 7.07 15.79 8.32
CA LYS A 43 6.51 14.52 8.80
C LYS A 43 6.02 13.69 7.62
N ILE A 44 6.91 12.89 7.04
CA ILE A 44 6.59 12.02 5.89
C ILE A 44 6.51 10.56 6.37
N ALA A 45 5.31 10.01 6.45
CA ALA A 45 5.08 8.65 6.92
C ALA A 45 5.18 7.61 5.79
N ALA A 46 5.14 6.33 6.16
CA ALA A 46 5.09 5.22 5.23
C ALA A 46 4.49 3.96 5.88
N GLN A 47 4.21 2.95 5.06
CA GLN A 47 3.72 1.66 5.54
C GLN A 47 4.84 0.89 6.27
N ALA A 48 4.53 0.37 7.46
CA ALA A 48 5.42 -0.47 8.24
C ALA A 48 5.79 -1.77 7.49
N GLY A 49 6.99 -2.30 7.75
CA GLY A 49 7.42 -3.57 7.14
C GLY A 49 7.70 -3.49 5.62
N THR A 50 7.81 -2.29 5.04
CA THR A 50 8.07 -2.07 3.61
C THR A 50 9.35 -1.29 3.33
N PHE A 51 9.78 -1.29 2.06
CA PHE A 51 10.88 -0.42 1.64
C PHE A 51 10.52 1.07 1.79
N HIS A 52 9.24 1.46 1.76
CA HIS A 52 8.84 2.84 2.03
C HIS A 52 9.29 3.31 3.42
N ALA A 53 9.17 2.45 4.44
CA ALA A 53 9.67 2.76 5.80
C ALA A 53 11.20 2.92 5.84
N GLU A 54 11.94 2.17 5.02
CA GLU A 54 13.38 2.36 4.86
C GLU A 54 13.71 3.65 4.07
N ALA A 55 12.91 3.97 3.05
CA ALA A 55 13.04 5.17 2.25
C ALA A 55 12.80 6.45 3.07
N MET A 56 11.93 6.41 4.09
CA MET A 56 11.73 7.51 5.04
C MET A 56 13.04 8.00 5.68
N LYS A 57 14.01 7.10 5.91
CA LYS A 57 15.29 7.41 6.55
C LYS A 57 16.20 8.29 5.68
N GLN A 58 15.90 8.40 4.38
CA GLN A 58 16.61 9.28 3.45
C GLN A 58 16.19 10.75 3.61
N ILE A 59 15.08 11.02 4.32
CA ILE A 59 14.57 12.37 4.55
C ILE A 59 15.18 12.93 5.84
N SER A 60 16.05 13.92 5.70
CA SER A 60 16.75 14.52 6.84
C SER A 60 15.77 15.12 7.86
N GLY A 61 15.86 14.70 9.12
CA GLY A 61 15.02 15.23 10.20
C GLY A 61 13.55 14.81 10.15
N ASN A 62 13.18 13.79 9.37
CA ASN A 62 11.85 13.21 9.40
C ASN A 62 11.58 12.53 10.76
N THR A 63 10.45 12.87 11.39
CA THR A 63 10.04 12.32 12.69
C THR A 63 8.66 11.64 12.62
N ALA A 64 8.18 11.31 11.42
CA ALA A 64 6.90 10.62 11.28
C ALA A 64 7.01 9.15 11.73
N ASP A 65 5.91 8.63 12.26
CA ASP A 65 5.74 7.21 12.53
C ASP A 65 5.35 6.45 11.25
N THR A 66 5.55 5.14 11.27
CA THR A 66 5.01 4.23 10.26
C THR A 66 3.59 3.80 10.61
N TYR A 67 2.79 3.47 9.61
CA TYR A 67 1.41 2.99 9.76
C TYR A 67 1.25 1.58 9.17
N PRO A 68 0.32 0.76 9.66
CA PRO A 68 0.19 -0.61 9.17
C PRO A 68 -0.41 -0.68 7.74
N GLU A 69 -1.33 0.22 7.40
CA GLU A 69 -2.02 0.23 6.10
C GLU A 69 -1.96 1.59 5.39
N PHE A 70 -2.12 1.57 4.06
CA PHE A 70 -2.22 2.80 3.26
C PHE A 70 -3.49 3.63 3.58
N ALA A 71 -4.58 2.97 3.98
CA ALA A 71 -5.80 3.66 4.42
C ALA A 71 -5.57 4.49 5.69
N ASP A 72 -4.72 4.00 6.61
CA ASP A 72 -4.33 4.73 7.80
C ASP A 72 -3.43 5.93 7.46
N LEU A 73 -2.49 5.77 6.52
CA LEU A 73 -1.66 6.88 6.01
C LEU A 73 -2.53 7.98 5.39
N LEU A 74 -3.52 7.61 4.57
CA LEU A 74 -4.43 8.57 3.97
C LEU A 74 -5.26 9.31 5.04
N THR A 75 -5.73 8.58 6.07
CA THR A 75 -6.47 9.17 7.19
C THR A 75 -5.60 10.12 8.02
N ALA A 76 -4.36 9.73 8.31
CA ALA A 76 -3.37 10.56 9.00
C ALA A 76 -3.06 11.83 8.20
N LEU A 77 -2.92 11.72 6.87
CA LEU A 77 -2.72 12.87 5.99
C LEU A 77 -3.92 13.82 6.00
N LYS A 78 -5.14 13.28 5.85
CA LYS A 78 -6.37 14.08 5.80
C LYS A 78 -6.63 14.83 7.09
N SER A 79 -6.33 14.21 8.24
CA SER A 79 -6.41 14.82 9.57
C SER A 79 -5.29 15.84 9.86
N GLY A 80 -4.21 15.83 9.07
CA GLY A 80 -3.05 16.69 9.26
C GLY A 80 -2.06 16.20 10.32
N ALA A 81 -2.14 14.93 10.72
CA ALA A 81 -1.16 14.31 11.63
C ALA A 81 0.23 14.19 10.99
N ILE A 82 0.26 14.05 9.65
CA ILE A 82 1.46 13.97 8.82
C ILE A 82 1.38 15.01 7.69
N ASP A 83 2.53 15.43 7.17
CA ASP A 83 2.61 16.38 6.06
C ASP A 83 2.46 15.70 4.69
N GLY A 84 2.87 14.43 4.61
CA GLY A 84 2.74 13.56 3.44
C GLY A 84 3.04 12.11 3.79
N TYR A 85 2.84 11.19 2.84
CA TYR A 85 3.31 9.82 2.97
C TYR A 85 3.93 9.31 1.67
N ILE A 86 4.90 8.42 1.81
CA ILE A 86 5.56 7.76 0.68
C ILE A 86 4.63 6.69 0.12
N ALA A 87 4.46 6.71 -1.19
CA ALA A 87 3.71 5.70 -1.95
C ALA A 87 4.34 5.53 -3.33
N GLU A 88 3.84 4.57 -4.08
CA GLU A 88 4.16 4.39 -5.48
C GLU A 88 3.33 5.35 -6.35
N GLU A 89 3.89 5.77 -7.49
CA GLU A 89 3.19 6.66 -8.42
C GLU A 89 1.77 6.18 -8.82
N PRO A 90 1.50 4.89 -9.08
CA PRO A 90 0.14 4.41 -9.36
C PRO A 90 -0.86 4.65 -8.23
N THR A 91 -0.42 4.55 -6.97
CA THR A 91 -1.26 4.84 -5.80
C THR A 91 -1.63 6.32 -5.76
N ALA A 92 -0.70 7.21 -6.11
CA ALA A 92 -1.02 8.63 -6.26
C ALA A 92 -1.97 8.90 -7.43
N LEU A 93 -1.78 8.23 -8.57
CA LEU A 93 -2.67 8.32 -9.73
C LEU A 93 -4.09 7.82 -9.43
N ALA A 94 -4.24 6.86 -8.53
CA ALA A 94 -5.54 6.36 -8.09
C ALA A 94 -6.22 7.34 -7.11
N ILE A 95 -5.48 7.86 -6.13
CA ILE A 95 -6.06 8.61 -5.01
C ILE A 95 -6.25 10.10 -5.34
N CYS A 96 -5.23 10.77 -5.88
CA CYS A 96 -5.26 12.24 -6.04
C CYS A 96 -6.41 12.74 -6.94
N PRO A 97 -6.83 12.04 -8.01
CA PRO A 97 -7.98 12.47 -8.80
C PRO A 97 -9.34 12.38 -8.08
N THR A 98 -9.43 11.62 -6.98
CA THR A 98 -10.69 11.44 -6.23
C THR A 98 -10.90 12.51 -5.16
N ASP A 99 -9.86 13.28 -4.83
CA ASP A 99 -9.87 14.27 -3.76
C ASP A 99 -9.03 15.47 -4.20
N GLU A 100 -9.71 16.55 -4.61
CA GLU A 100 -9.05 17.76 -5.10
C GLU A 100 -8.10 18.40 -4.08
N THR A 101 -8.25 18.07 -2.78
CA THR A 101 -7.37 18.54 -1.71
C THR A 101 -6.04 17.79 -1.65
N LEU A 102 -5.87 16.72 -2.42
CA LEU A 102 -4.65 15.93 -2.49
C LEU A 102 -3.87 16.19 -3.78
N ASP A 103 -2.55 16.09 -3.67
CA ASP A 103 -1.62 16.03 -4.79
C ASP A 103 -0.44 15.12 -4.44
N TYR A 104 0.50 14.96 -5.35
CA TYR A 104 1.74 14.25 -5.07
C TYR A 104 2.96 14.91 -5.69
N LEU A 105 4.11 14.68 -5.06
CA LEU A 105 5.40 15.11 -5.58
C LEU A 105 5.88 14.12 -6.64
N HIS A 106 6.08 14.59 -7.87
CA HIS A 106 6.58 13.81 -9.02
C HIS A 106 8.09 13.53 -8.89
N LEU A 107 8.45 12.79 -7.84
CA LEU A 107 9.80 12.37 -7.57
C LEU A 107 10.19 11.19 -8.47
N VAL A 108 11.45 11.18 -8.91
CA VAL A 108 12.01 10.11 -9.75
C VAL A 108 13.12 9.43 -8.97
N ASN A 109 13.03 8.11 -8.82
CA ASN A 109 14.02 7.33 -8.08
C ASN A 109 15.42 7.54 -8.65
N ASN A 110 16.42 7.67 -7.77
CA ASN A 110 17.83 7.91 -8.11
C ASN A 110 18.12 9.20 -8.90
N SER A 111 17.17 10.13 -8.95
CA SER A 111 17.32 11.44 -9.60
C SER A 111 16.88 12.57 -8.66
N THR A 112 15.58 12.82 -8.55
CA THR A 112 15.01 13.84 -7.65
C THR A 112 14.49 13.24 -6.34
N GLY A 113 14.14 11.96 -6.39
CA GLY A 113 13.50 11.22 -5.30
C GLY A 113 14.44 10.31 -4.54
N PHE A 114 13.88 9.17 -4.13
CA PHE A 114 14.54 8.19 -3.27
C PHE A 114 15.61 7.40 -4.02
N THR A 115 16.72 7.14 -3.34
CA THR A 115 17.69 6.14 -3.77
C THR A 115 17.07 4.77 -3.57
N ALA A 116 16.90 4.02 -4.67
CA ALA A 116 16.23 2.74 -4.63
C ALA A 116 16.72 1.84 -5.77
N THR A 117 16.86 0.55 -5.48
CA THR A 117 17.08 -0.47 -6.51
C THR A 117 15.77 -0.92 -7.14
N GLU A 118 15.82 -1.50 -8.33
CA GLU A 118 14.61 -2.06 -8.96
C GLU A 118 13.91 -3.09 -8.06
N LYS A 119 14.65 -3.91 -7.33
CA LYS A 119 14.07 -4.89 -6.39
C LYS A 119 13.38 -4.26 -5.18
N GLN A 120 13.65 -3.00 -4.88
CA GLN A 120 13.04 -2.27 -3.76
C GLN A 120 11.77 -1.51 -4.17
N THR A 121 11.57 -1.27 -5.48
CA THR A 121 10.40 -0.55 -6.03
C THR A 121 9.68 -1.33 -7.13
N GLY A 122 10.10 -2.56 -7.34
CA GLY A 122 9.44 -3.54 -8.18
C GLY A 122 8.43 -4.34 -7.38
N VAL A 123 7.56 -5.01 -8.12
CA VAL A 123 6.51 -5.87 -7.57
C VAL A 123 6.63 -7.24 -8.23
N ALA A 124 6.63 -8.29 -7.42
CA ALA A 124 6.73 -9.69 -7.86
C ALA A 124 5.81 -10.59 -7.03
N ILE A 125 5.48 -11.76 -7.59
CA ILE A 125 4.71 -12.79 -6.90
C ILE A 125 5.68 -13.55 -5.99
N ALA A 126 5.35 -13.63 -4.70
CA ALA A 126 6.15 -14.39 -3.74
C ALA A 126 5.57 -15.81 -3.57
N LEU A 127 6.45 -16.80 -3.44
CA LEU A 127 6.12 -18.21 -3.27
C LEU A 127 6.97 -18.83 -2.17
N ALA A 128 6.51 -19.95 -1.61
CA ALA A 128 7.35 -20.75 -0.73
C ALA A 128 8.68 -21.14 -1.43
N LYS A 129 9.76 -21.20 -0.66
CA LYS A 129 11.09 -21.59 -1.16
C LYS A 129 11.03 -22.93 -1.91
N GLY A 130 11.61 -22.96 -3.11
CA GLY A 130 11.65 -24.14 -3.97
C GLY A 130 10.31 -24.51 -4.63
N SER A 131 9.31 -23.62 -4.62
CA SER A 131 8.02 -23.89 -5.25
C SER A 131 8.15 -24.16 -6.74
N ALA A 132 7.61 -25.30 -7.18
CA ALA A 132 7.56 -25.68 -8.59
C ALA A 132 6.63 -24.79 -9.43
N LEU A 133 5.85 -23.90 -8.80
CA LEU A 133 4.99 -22.94 -9.49
C LEU A 133 5.78 -21.75 -10.04
N LYS A 134 6.93 -21.39 -9.44
CA LYS A 134 7.67 -20.18 -9.79
C LYS A 134 7.96 -20.09 -11.29
N ASP A 135 8.59 -21.12 -11.86
CA ASP A 135 8.98 -21.10 -13.28
C ASP A 135 7.77 -21.11 -14.23
N LYS A 136 6.69 -21.78 -13.82
CA LYS A 136 5.43 -21.79 -14.59
C LYS A 136 4.77 -20.42 -14.58
N ILE A 137 4.77 -19.74 -13.44
CA ILE A 137 4.25 -18.37 -13.33
C ILE A 137 5.11 -17.40 -14.13
N ASN A 138 6.44 -17.51 -14.05
CA ASN A 138 7.36 -16.69 -14.86
C ASN A 138 7.09 -16.85 -16.37
N ALA A 139 6.88 -18.07 -16.84
CA ALA A 139 6.53 -18.32 -18.23
C ALA A 139 5.24 -17.58 -18.65
N VAL A 140 4.22 -17.58 -17.79
CA VAL A 140 2.96 -16.86 -18.06
C VAL A 140 3.15 -15.35 -17.97
N LEU A 141 3.88 -14.84 -16.97
CA LEU A 141 4.14 -13.40 -16.84
C LEU A 141 4.86 -12.85 -18.08
N ALA A 142 5.79 -13.62 -18.66
CA ALA A 142 6.51 -13.23 -19.87
C ALA A 142 5.59 -13.07 -21.10
N GLU A 143 4.38 -13.65 -21.10
CA GLU A 143 3.39 -13.45 -22.16
C GLU A 143 2.72 -12.07 -22.11
N ILE A 144 2.81 -11.34 -21.01
CA ILE A 144 2.13 -10.05 -20.82
C ILE A 144 3.05 -8.90 -21.27
N PRO A 145 2.76 -8.22 -22.39
CA PRO A 145 3.59 -7.12 -22.89
C PRO A 145 3.68 -5.96 -21.89
N ALA A 146 4.80 -5.24 -21.90
CA ALA A 146 5.03 -4.09 -21.02
C ALA A 146 3.93 -3.02 -21.15
N ASP A 147 3.53 -2.67 -22.37
CA ASP A 147 2.44 -1.70 -22.61
C ASP A 147 1.10 -2.20 -22.07
N THR A 148 0.84 -3.50 -22.12
CA THR A 148 -0.38 -4.09 -21.54
C THR A 148 -0.35 -3.98 -20.01
N ARG A 149 0.79 -4.27 -19.38
CA ARG A 149 0.97 -4.11 -17.92
C ARG A 149 0.74 -2.65 -17.50
N TYR A 150 1.34 -1.70 -18.22
CA TYR A 150 1.17 -0.28 -17.94
C TYR A 150 -0.28 0.19 -18.13
N ASN A 151 -0.90 -0.13 -19.25
CA ASN A 151 -2.29 0.25 -19.51
C ASN A 151 -3.27 -0.40 -18.52
N LEU A 152 -3.01 -1.64 -18.10
CA LEU A 152 -3.80 -2.29 -17.07
C LEU A 152 -3.72 -1.55 -15.74
N MET A 153 -2.52 -1.11 -15.34
CA MET A 153 -2.36 -0.29 -14.13
C MET A 153 -3.17 1.01 -14.19
N LEU A 154 -3.12 1.72 -15.33
CA LEU A 154 -3.94 2.92 -15.54
C LEU A 154 -5.44 2.62 -15.44
N GLN A 155 -5.90 1.52 -16.03
CA GLN A 155 -7.31 1.11 -15.92
C GLN A 155 -7.71 0.78 -14.48
N MET A 156 -6.84 0.12 -13.70
CA MET A 156 -7.12 -0.18 -12.30
C MET A 156 -7.15 1.07 -11.44
N ALA A 157 -6.26 2.03 -11.68
CA ALA A 157 -6.29 3.34 -11.03
C ALA A 157 -7.57 4.13 -11.36
N ASP A 158 -8.03 4.06 -12.61
CA ASP A 158 -9.30 4.67 -13.02
C ASP A 158 -10.50 3.98 -12.36
N ILE A 159 -10.52 2.65 -12.30
CA ILE A 159 -11.60 1.88 -11.67
C ILE A 159 -11.65 2.16 -10.16
N SER A 160 -10.50 2.14 -9.46
CA SER A 160 -10.45 2.46 -8.03
C SER A 160 -10.88 3.90 -7.76
N ALA A 161 -10.59 4.82 -8.69
CA ALA A 161 -11.08 6.20 -8.63
C ALA A 161 -12.57 6.37 -9.01
N GLY A 162 -13.30 5.28 -9.22
CA GLY A 162 -14.73 5.28 -9.57
C GLY A 162 -15.04 5.67 -11.02
N LYS A 163 -14.02 5.73 -11.89
CA LYS A 163 -14.23 6.01 -13.32
C LYS A 163 -14.70 4.77 -14.06
N LYS A 164 -15.49 4.99 -15.09
CA LYS A 164 -16.01 3.92 -15.95
C LYS A 164 -14.93 3.42 -16.91
N VAL A 165 -14.64 2.12 -16.85
CA VAL A 165 -13.85 1.39 -17.84
C VAL A 165 -14.75 0.34 -18.49
N ASP A 166 -14.82 0.30 -19.82
CA ASP A 166 -15.75 -0.59 -20.53
C ASP A 166 -15.22 -2.03 -20.65
N SER A 167 -13.90 -2.21 -20.76
CA SER A 167 -13.25 -3.53 -20.84
C SER A 167 -11.78 -3.44 -20.41
N LEU A 168 -11.24 -4.52 -19.86
CA LEU A 168 -9.84 -4.61 -19.45
C LEU A 168 -8.93 -4.95 -20.63
N VAL A 169 -7.74 -4.34 -20.68
CA VAL A 169 -6.73 -4.64 -21.70
C VAL A 169 -6.10 -6.02 -21.53
N LEU A 170 -6.05 -6.52 -20.30
CA LEU A 170 -5.60 -7.88 -19.99
C LEU A 170 -6.82 -8.78 -19.81
N THR A 171 -6.93 -9.80 -20.67
CA THR A 171 -8.01 -10.79 -20.61
C THR A 171 -7.44 -12.20 -20.75
N SER A 172 -8.14 -13.18 -20.18
CA SER A 172 -7.84 -14.60 -20.31
C SER A 172 -9.13 -15.39 -20.28
N GLU A 173 -9.14 -16.56 -20.92
CA GLU A 173 -10.29 -17.46 -20.86
C GLU A 173 -10.30 -18.20 -19.52
N THR A 174 -11.42 -18.13 -18.81
CA THR A 174 -11.63 -18.93 -17.59
C THR A 174 -11.65 -20.42 -17.95
N PRO A 175 -10.82 -21.27 -17.30
CA PRO A 175 -10.80 -22.70 -17.58
C PRO A 175 -12.18 -23.34 -17.33
N ALA A 176 -12.73 -24.01 -18.35
CA ALA A 176 -14.03 -24.69 -18.24
C ALA A 176 -14.00 -25.87 -17.24
N ALA A 177 -12.84 -26.51 -17.09
CA ALA A 177 -12.59 -27.59 -16.14
C ALA A 177 -11.23 -27.37 -15.45
N PRO A 178 -11.18 -26.57 -14.37
CA PRO A 178 -9.94 -26.29 -13.68
C PRO A 178 -9.30 -27.56 -13.11
N THR A 179 -7.99 -27.75 -13.33
CA THR A 179 -7.24 -28.92 -12.85
C THR A 179 -6.74 -28.77 -11.42
N GLY A 180 -6.99 -27.62 -10.80
CA GLY A 180 -6.59 -27.29 -9.43
C GLY A 180 -7.00 -25.87 -9.06
N THR A 181 -6.58 -25.45 -7.88
CA THR A 181 -6.81 -24.10 -7.35
C THR A 181 -5.49 -23.43 -7.10
N LEU A 182 -5.33 -22.19 -7.55
CA LEU A 182 -4.24 -21.30 -7.15
C LEU A 182 -4.78 -20.42 -6.02
N LYS A 183 -4.35 -20.71 -4.79
CA LYS A 183 -4.71 -19.92 -3.61
C LYS A 183 -3.69 -18.82 -3.42
N ILE A 184 -4.14 -17.58 -3.39
CA ILE A 184 -3.24 -16.44 -3.16
C ILE A 184 -3.64 -15.64 -1.93
N ALA A 185 -2.65 -15.05 -1.28
CA ALA A 185 -2.86 -14.04 -0.24
C ALA A 185 -2.53 -12.64 -0.76
N MET A 186 -3.33 -11.67 -0.33
CA MET A 186 -3.12 -10.23 -0.51
C MET A 186 -3.80 -9.45 0.62
N GLU A 187 -3.58 -8.15 0.72
CA GLU A 187 -4.22 -7.32 1.75
C GLU A 187 -5.72 -7.10 1.45
N CYS A 188 -6.03 -6.82 0.18
CA CYS A 188 -7.29 -6.23 -0.27
C CYS A 188 -7.57 -4.84 0.34
N ALA A 189 -6.52 -4.08 0.63
CA ALA A 189 -6.55 -2.74 1.23
C ALA A 189 -5.50 -1.77 0.66
N TYR A 190 -4.99 -2.05 -0.55
CA TYR A 190 -3.88 -1.35 -1.17
C TYR A 190 -4.17 -0.96 -2.63
N GLU A 191 -4.86 0.15 -2.83
CA GLU A 191 -5.23 0.66 -4.16
C GLU A 191 -4.04 1.29 -4.92
N PRO A 192 -3.95 1.13 -6.26
CA PRO A 192 -4.82 0.34 -7.15
C PRO A 192 -4.33 -1.12 -7.35
N TYR A 193 -3.42 -1.59 -6.50
CA TYR A 193 -2.83 -2.93 -6.61
C TYR A 193 -3.83 -4.03 -6.23
N ASN A 194 -4.45 -3.93 -5.06
CA ASN A 194 -5.49 -4.83 -4.61
C ASN A 194 -6.40 -4.15 -3.57
N TRP A 195 -7.72 -4.16 -3.75
CA TRP A 195 -8.69 -3.59 -2.79
C TRP A 195 -9.96 -4.44 -2.69
N THR A 196 -10.83 -4.09 -1.74
CA THR A 196 -12.12 -4.76 -1.54
C THR A 196 -13.29 -3.91 -2.07
N ASP A 197 -14.01 -4.44 -3.06
CA ASP A 197 -15.35 -3.97 -3.39
C ASP A 197 -16.37 -4.63 -2.46
N LEU A 198 -17.29 -3.81 -1.93
CA LEU A 198 -18.38 -4.27 -1.05
C LEU A 198 -19.71 -4.30 -1.80
N ASN A 199 -20.38 -5.45 -1.76
CA ASN A 199 -21.71 -5.77 -2.31
C ASN A 199 -21.82 -5.71 -3.84
N THR A 200 -21.26 -4.68 -4.47
CA THR A 200 -21.32 -4.45 -5.91
C THR A 200 -19.92 -4.55 -6.50
N PRO A 201 -19.55 -5.66 -7.16
CA PRO A 201 -18.24 -5.79 -7.78
C PRO A 201 -18.09 -4.83 -8.95
N SER A 202 -16.97 -4.12 -9.00
CA SER A 202 -16.53 -3.36 -10.17
C SER A 202 -15.94 -4.29 -11.25
N LEU A 203 -15.68 -3.75 -12.44
CA LEU A 203 -15.15 -4.53 -13.56
C LEU A 203 -13.84 -5.22 -13.17
N GLY A 204 -13.79 -6.55 -13.32
CA GLY A 204 -12.60 -7.37 -13.03
C GLY A 204 -12.58 -7.98 -11.64
N ALA A 205 -13.47 -7.58 -10.73
CA ALA A 205 -13.44 -8.08 -9.36
C ALA A 205 -13.74 -9.59 -9.28
N VAL A 206 -13.06 -10.28 -8.35
CA VAL A 206 -13.22 -11.71 -8.07
C VAL A 206 -13.63 -11.94 -6.61
N PRO A 207 -14.32 -13.03 -6.26
CA PRO A 207 -14.74 -13.26 -4.88
C PRO A 207 -13.57 -13.40 -3.91
N ILE A 208 -13.71 -12.83 -2.70
CA ILE A 208 -12.79 -13.09 -1.59
C ILE A 208 -13.25 -14.36 -0.87
N TYR A 209 -12.29 -15.24 -0.54
CA TYR A 209 -12.50 -16.47 0.18
C TYR A 209 -12.11 -16.31 1.66
N GLY A 210 -12.84 -17.01 2.53
CA GLY A 210 -12.56 -17.15 3.94
C GLY A 210 -12.14 -18.58 4.29
N GLU A 211 -12.10 -18.86 5.59
CA GLU A 211 -11.71 -20.16 6.11
C GLU A 211 -12.53 -21.30 5.50
N GLY A 212 -11.86 -22.41 5.20
CA GLY A 212 -12.47 -23.58 4.57
C GLY A 212 -12.84 -23.38 3.09
N GLY A 213 -12.35 -22.33 2.43
CA GLY A 213 -12.57 -22.10 1.00
C GLY A 213 -13.99 -21.62 0.66
N LYS A 214 -14.65 -20.97 1.62
CA LYS A 214 -15.99 -20.39 1.42
C LYS A 214 -15.87 -18.96 0.94
N VAL A 215 -16.67 -18.58 -0.06
CA VAL A 215 -16.78 -17.18 -0.48
C VAL A 215 -17.33 -16.34 0.68
N LYS A 216 -16.69 -15.20 0.95
CA LYS A 216 -17.21 -14.16 1.83
C LYS A 216 -18.28 -13.38 1.08
N GLU A 217 -19.54 -13.52 1.52
CA GLU A 217 -20.68 -12.88 0.87
C GLU A 217 -20.48 -11.35 0.81
N GLY A 218 -20.69 -10.78 -0.38
CA GLY A 218 -20.59 -9.33 -0.60
C GLY A 218 -19.16 -8.78 -0.57
N GLN A 219 -18.11 -9.60 -0.58
CA GLN A 219 -16.72 -9.13 -0.62
C GLN A 219 -16.00 -9.63 -1.88
N TYR A 220 -15.46 -8.69 -2.65
CA TYR A 220 -14.75 -8.99 -3.90
C TYR A 220 -13.40 -8.27 -3.92
N ALA A 221 -12.35 -8.99 -4.28
CA ALA A 221 -11.03 -8.41 -4.50
C ALA A 221 -10.98 -7.87 -5.93
N ASN A 222 -10.45 -6.66 -6.11
CA ASN A 222 -10.13 -6.13 -7.43
C ASN A 222 -8.76 -5.42 -7.39
N GLY A 223 -8.22 -5.12 -8.57
CA GLY A 223 -6.97 -4.39 -8.73
C GLY A 223 -5.95 -5.08 -9.60
N TYR A 224 -4.84 -4.40 -9.82
CA TYR A 224 -3.78 -4.83 -10.72
C TYR A 224 -3.24 -6.22 -10.38
N ASP A 225 -2.98 -6.49 -9.10
CA ASP A 225 -2.53 -7.78 -8.59
C ASP A 225 -3.57 -8.88 -8.83
N VAL A 226 -4.85 -8.56 -8.65
CA VAL A 226 -5.96 -9.49 -8.88
C VAL A 226 -6.02 -9.88 -10.35
N GLN A 227 -5.87 -8.91 -11.27
CA GLN A 227 -5.90 -9.18 -12.71
C GLN A 227 -4.69 -10.00 -13.15
N ILE A 228 -3.49 -9.72 -12.62
CA ILE A 228 -2.29 -10.53 -12.87
C ILE A 228 -2.49 -11.96 -12.34
N ALA A 229 -2.99 -12.11 -11.11
CA ALA A 229 -3.24 -13.42 -10.53
C ALA A 229 -4.31 -14.22 -11.29
N LEU A 230 -5.38 -13.57 -11.74
CA LEU A 230 -6.45 -14.20 -12.53
C LEU A 230 -5.91 -14.68 -13.87
N TYR A 231 -5.13 -13.84 -14.56
CA TYR A 231 -4.47 -14.22 -15.80
C TYR A 231 -3.54 -15.43 -15.61
N VAL A 232 -2.72 -15.41 -14.56
CA VAL A 232 -1.83 -16.52 -14.21
C VAL A 232 -2.62 -17.80 -13.92
N ALA A 233 -3.63 -17.74 -13.06
CA ALA A 233 -4.45 -18.91 -12.72
C ALA A 233 -5.10 -19.51 -13.96
N ASN A 234 -5.72 -18.68 -14.80
CA ASN A 234 -6.40 -19.12 -16.02
C ASN A 234 -5.43 -19.77 -17.01
N LYS A 235 -4.26 -19.19 -17.23
CA LYS A 235 -3.23 -19.74 -18.12
C LYS A 235 -2.62 -21.05 -17.62
N LEU A 236 -2.61 -21.24 -16.30
CA LEU A 236 -2.22 -22.52 -15.69
C LEU A 236 -3.37 -23.54 -15.65
N GLY A 237 -4.56 -23.20 -16.14
CA GLY A 237 -5.73 -24.08 -16.10
C GLY A 237 -6.31 -24.25 -14.70
N MET A 238 -6.08 -23.28 -13.80
CA MET A 238 -6.44 -23.33 -12.39
C MET A 238 -7.55 -22.34 -12.05
N LYS A 239 -8.32 -22.64 -11.01
CA LYS A 239 -9.26 -21.72 -10.39
C LYS A 239 -8.49 -20.75 -9.48
N LEU A 240 -8.76 -19.45 -9.55
CA LEU A 240 -8.22 -18.49 -8.59
C LEU A 240 -9.07 -18.48 -7.29
N GLU A 241 -8.40 -18.54 -6.14
CA GLU A 241 -8.98 -18.22 -4.84
C GLU A 241 -8.16 -17.12 -4.16
N VAL A 242 -8.78 -15.97 -3.89
CA VAL A 242 -8.13 -14.83 -3.22
C VAL A 242 -8.49 -14.84 -1.74
N TYR A 243 -7.47 -14.73 -0.88
CA TYR A 243 -7.61 -14.62 0.56
C TYR A 243 -7.02 -13.30 1.05
N SER A 244 -7.80 -12.56 1.84
CA SER A 244 -7.35 -11.31 2.46
C SER A 244 -6.61 -11.61 3.78
N TYR A 245 -5.44 -10.99 3.95
CA TYR A 245 -4.52 -11.12 5.07
C TYR A 245 -3.90 -9.77 5.42
N GLU A 246 -3.59 -9.54 6.69
CA GLU A 246 -2.72 -8.44 7.11
C GLU A 246 -1.31 -8.58 6.51
N TRP A 247 -0.65 -7.46 6.19
CA TRP A 247 0.68 -7.43 5.56
C TRP A 247 1.70 -8.39 6.20
N GLU A 248 1.85 -8.31 7.52
CA GLU A 248 2.80 -9.10 8.31
C GLU A 248 2.47 -10.61 8.31
N SER A 249 1.24 -10.98 7.94
CA SER A 249 0.79 -12.37 7.88
C SER A 249 1.00 -13.03 6.50
N LEU A 250 1.34 -12.26 5.46
CA LEU A 250 1.50 -12.78 4.09
C LEU A 250 2.63 -13.81 3.98
N VAL A 251 3.84 -13.46 4.44
CA VAL A 251 5.01 -14.36 4.39
C VAL A 251 4.78 -15.63 5.23
N PRO A 252 4.29 -15.56 6.48
CA PRO A 252 3.91 -16.75 7.23
C PRO A 252 2.88 -17.63 6.49
N ALA A 253 1.88 -17.05 5.84
CA ALA A 253 0.82 -17.80 5.17
C ALA A 253 1.32 -18.61 3.95
N VAL A 254 2.28 -18.07 3.19
CA VAL A 254 2.88 -18.82 2.07
C VAL A 254 3.88 -19.87 2.57
N GLN A 255 4.63 -19.57 3.64
CA GLN A 255 5.58 -20.52 4.23
C GLN A 255 4.89 -21.73 4.87
N SER A 256 3.70 -21.53 5.46
CA SER A 256 2.90 -22.62 6.03
C SER A 256 2.18 -23.47 4.98
N GLY A 257 2.09 -22.99 3.73
CA GLY A 257 1.27 -23.59 2.68
C GLY A 257 -0.24 -23.35 2.87
N SER A 258 -0.64 -22.36 3.68
CA SER A 258 -2.04 -21.92 3.76
C SER A 258 -2.51 -21.30 2.44
N VAL A 259 -1.60 -20.63 1.73
CA VAL A 259 -1.75 -20.18 0.35
C VAL A 259 -0.54 -20.61 -0.48
N ASP A 260 -0.69 -20.64 -1.80
CA ASP A 260 0.36 -21.06 -2.74
C ASP A 260 1.29 -19.89 -3.12
N ALA A 261 0.77 -18.66 -3.10
CA ALA A 261 1.51 -17.46 -3.48
C ALA A 261 0.99 -16.19 -2.78
N ILE A 262 1.83 -15.14 -2.78
CA ILE A 262 1.49 -13.77 -2.37
C ILE A 262 1.47 -12.91 -3.63
N VAL A 263 0.37 -12.21 -3.89
CA VAL A 263 0.24 -11.25 -5.00
C VAL A 263 -0.33 -9.95 -4.44
N ALA A 264 0.54 -9.11 -3.90
CA ALA A 264 0.14 -8.04 -2.96
C ALA A 264 1.03 -6.80 -3.05
N GLY A 265 1.42 -6.34 -4.24
CA GLY A 265 2.33 -5.19 -4.36
C GLY A 265 3.72 -5.43 -3.74
N MET A 266 4.10 -6.69 -3.51
CA MET A 266 5.28 -7.02 -2.71
C MET A 266 6.59 -6.93 -3.50
N SER A 267 7.51 -6.09 -3.02
CA SER A 267 8.85 -5.98 -3.58
C SER A 267 9.77 -7.13 -3.15
N PRO A 268 10.57 -7.70 -4.08
CA PRO A 268 11.53 -8.78 -3.82
C PRO A 268 12.81 -8.24 -3.16
N THR A 269 12.70 -7.65 -1.98
CA THR A 269 13.86 -7.13 -1.25
C THR A 269 14.80 -8.27 -0.83
N PRO A 270 16.11 -8.02 -0.65
CA PRO A 270 17.06 -9.06 -0.22
C PRO A 270 16.62 -9.80 1.05
N GLU A 271 16.08 -9.09 2.04
CA GLU A 271 15.58 -9.69 3.27
C GLU A 271 14.39 -10.65 3.04
N ARG A 272 13.48 -10.31 2.11
CA ARG A 272 12.35 -11.20 1.77
C ARG A 272 12.81 -12.36 0.90
N GLU A 273 13.76 -12.13 0.01
CA GLU A 273 14.38 -13.18 -0.80
C GLU A 273 15.09 -14.24 0.05
N GLU A 274 15.46 -13.96 1.30
CA GLU A 274 15.93 -14.99 2.22
C GLU A 274 14.80 -15.93 2.70
N LYS A 275 13.57 -15.42 2.79
CA LYS A 275 12.41 -16.10 3.40
C LYS A 275 11.52 -16.82 2.38
N VAL A 276 11.38 -16.27 1.18
CA VAL A 276 10.50 -16.74 0.09
C VAL A 276 11.21 -16.62 -1.25
N ASP A 277 10.70 -17.31 -2.28
CA ASP A 277 11.15 -17.11 -3.66
C ASP A 277 10.22 -16.13 -4.37
N PHE A 278 10.78 -15.29 -5.23
CA PHE A 278 10.00 -14.37 -6.07
C PHE A 278 10.06 -14.77 -7.54
N THR A 279 8.97 -14.49 -8.24
CA THR A 279 8.92 -14.45 -9.71
C THR A 279 9.75 -13.29 -10.24
N ASP A 280 9.83 -13.19 -11.56
CA ASP A 280 10.23 -11.96 -12.24
C ASP A 280 9.23 -10.84 -11.88
N MET A 281 9.72 -9.61 -11.87
CA MET A 281 8.89 -8.45 -11.53
C MET A 281 7.85 -8.20 -12.63
N TYR A 282 6.60 -8.00 -12.21
CA TYR A 282 5.50 -7.68 -13.11
C TYR A 282 5.13 -6.19 -13.10
N TYR A 283 5.76 -5.39 -12.24
CA TYR A 283 5.65 -3.94 -12.23
C TYR A 283 6.85 -3.29 -11.56
N THR A 284 7.18 -2.06 -11.92
CA THR A 284 8.20 -1.21 -11.26
C THR A 284 7.71 0.23 -11.27
N SER A 285 7.87 0.94 -10.16
CA SER A 285 7.36 2.31 -10.00
C SER A 285 8.42 3.27 -9.45
N ASN A 286 8.17 4.56 -9.62
CA ASN A 286 8.79 5.60 -8.80
C ASN A 286 8.10 5.68 -7.45
N LEU A 287 8.88 5.96 -6.41
CA LEU A 287 8.35 6.39 -5.12
C LEU A 287 8.06 7.89 -5.18
N VAL A 288 6.85 8.26 -4.79
CA VAL A 288 6.34 9.62 -4.71
C VAL A 288 5.94 9.95 -3.27
N VAL A 289 5.63 11.21 -3.01
CA VAL A 289 5.06 11.63 -1.72
C VAL A 289 3.69 12.24 -1.98
N ILE A 290 2.64 11.60 -1.48
CA ILE A 290 1.28 12.12 -1.52
C ILE A 290 1.12 13.11 -0.37
N TYR A 291 0.55 14.28 -0.64
CA TYR A 291 0.38 15.35 0.34
C TYR A 291 -0.99 16.03 0.20
N LYS A 292 -1.39 16.77 1.23
CA LYS A 292 -2.61 17.57 1.24
C LYS A 292 -2.29 19.01 0.89
N LYS A 293 -2.84 19.51 -0.21
CA LYS A 293 -2.77 20.91 -0.67
C LYS A 293 -3.22 21.86 0.44
N LYS A 294 -2.69 23.08 0.43
CA LYS A 294 -3.14 24.16 1.31
C LYS A 294 -4.29 24.93 0.69
#